data_AF-A0A927VIW5-F1
#
_entry.id   AF-A0A927VIW5-F1
#
_cell.length_a   1.000
_cell.length_b   1.000
_cell.length_c   1.000
_cell.angle_alpha   90.00
_cell.angle_beta   90.00
_cell.angle_gamma   90.00
#
_symmetry.space_group_name_H-M   'P 1'
#
loop_
_entity.id
_entity.type
_entity.pdbx_description
1 polymer ?
#
loop_
_entity_poly.entity_id
_entity_poly.type
_entity_poly.pdbx_seq_one_letter_code
_entity_poly.pdbx_strand_id
1 'polypeptide(L)'
;MKELLTGWIVNLTLVSILSSLITRLLPGKSYLPYLKIFCGFLMILTLFQPVLKLSGLEDEIEIQLKKNMFEGNQYEIQQRLIEIEEKQKEEWENQYKEYLEGQPDGTDNKNERDD
;
A
#
# COMPACT_ATOMS: atom_id res chain seq x y z
N MET A 1 4.41 21.29 -4.67
CA MET A 1 5.57 21.28 -5.59
C MET A 1 6.82 21.93 -5.01
N LYS A 2 6.78 23.19 -4.52
CA LYS A 2 7.98 23.87 -3.97
C LYS A 2 8.63 23.11 -2.82
N GLU A 3 7.84 22.58 -1.88
CA GLU A 3 8.32 21.79 -0.74
C GLU A 3 8.99 20.46 -1.16
N LEU A 4 8.48 19.81 -2.21
CA LEU A 4 9.07 18.60 -2.77
C LEU A 4 10.41 18.88 -3.44
N LEU A 5 10.51 20.01 -4.17
CA LEU A 5 11.74 20.46 -4.80
C LEU A 5 12.79 20.84 -3.76
N THR A 6 12.41 21.54 -2.70
CA THR A 6 13.34 21.91 -1.62
C THR A 6 13.84 20.70 -0.86
N GLY A 7 12.96 19.74 -0.54
CA GLY A 7 13.37 18.49 0.11
C GLY A 7 14.34 17.69 -0.76
N TRP A 8 14.07 17.64 -2.07
CA TRP A 8 14.96 16.98 -3.03
C TRP A 8 16.34 17.67 -3.13
N ILE A 9 16.39 18.99 -3.23
CA ILE A 9 17.65 19.76 -3.29
C ILE A 9 18.47 19.56 -2.01
N VAL A 10 17.82 19.49 -0.85
CA VAL A 10 18.47 19.17 0.43
C VAL A 10 19.08 17.76 0.38
N ASN A 11 18.36 16.76 -0.13
CA ASN A 11 18.88 15.40 -0.30
C ASN A 11 20.09 15.35 -1.24
N LEU A 12 20.04 16.05 -2.37
CA LEU A 12 21.16 16.15 -3.30
C LEU A 12 22.39 16.80 -2.64
N THR A 13 22.15 17.84 -1.86
CA THR A 13 23.20 18.55 -1.13
C THR A 13 23.79 17.67 -0.03
N LEU A 14 22.97 16.89 0.68
CA LEU A 14 23.41 15.94 1.69
C LEU A 14 24.33 14.87 1.09
N VAL A 15 23.93 14.26 -0.04
CA VAL A 15 24.76 13.28 -0.78
C VAL A 15 26.08 13.90 -1.24
N SER A 16 26.06 15.15 -1.70
CA SER A 16 27.26 15.89 -2.15
C SER A 16 28.23 16.18 -1.00
N ILE A 17 27.70 16.60 0.15
CA ILE A 17 28.47 16.87 1.36
C ILE A 17 29.06 15.56 1.91
N LEU A 18 28.26 14.49 1.99
CA LEU A 18 28.71 13.15 2.37
C LEU A 18 29.83 12.64 1.46
N SER A 19 29.67 12.76 0.14
CA SER A 19 30.69 12.39 -0.83
C SER A 19 32.01 13.12 -0.57
N SER A 20 31.94 14.43 -0.33
CA SER A 20 33.10 15.26 -0.04
C SER A 20 33.76 14.90 1.30
N LEU A 21 32.96 14.59 2.31
CA LEU A 21 33.41 14.11 3.62
C LEU A 21 34.11 12.77 3.50
N ILE A 22 33.50 11.78 2.85
CA ILE A 22 34.06 10.43 2.64
C ILE A 22 35.42 10.52 1.93
N THR A 23 35.51 11.37 0.91
CA THR A 23 36.74 11.60 0.14
C THR A 23 37.84 12.25 1.00
N ARG A 24 37.49 13.11 1.96
CA ARG A 24 38.45 13.74 2.90
C ARG A 24 38.78 12.86 4.10
N LEU A 25 37.85 12.03 4.57
CA LEU A 25 38.02 11.17 5.75
C LEU A 25 38.81 9.90 5.45
N LEU A 26 38.85 9.41 4.21
CA LEU A 26 39.63 8.23 3.86
C LEU A 26 41.08 8.59 3.44
N PRO A 27 42.09 8.31 4.29
CA PRO A 27 43.50 8.38 3.91
C PRO A 27 43.85 7.13 3.08
N GLY A 28 43.48 7.12 1.81
CA GLY A 28 43.73 5.98 0.93
C GLY A 28 43.64 6.34 -0.55
N LYS A 29 44.78 6.67 -1.18
CA LYS A 29 44.85 7.08 -2.59
C LYS A 29 44.32 6.02 -3.57
N SER A 30 44.40 4.73 -3.24
CA SER A 30 43.91 3.65 -4.10
C SER A 30 42.39 3.51 -4.15
N TYR A 31 41.66 3.85 -3.08
CA TYR A 31 40.20 3.65 -3.02
C TYR A 31 39.40 4.88 -3.43
N LEU A 32 40.06 6.05 -3.46
CA LEU A 32 39.48 7.33 -3.87
C LEU A 32 38.83 7.33 -5.27
N PRO A 33 39.41 6.72 -6.32
CA PRO A 33 38.80 6.70 -7.65
C PRO A 33 37.45 5.97 -7.67
N TYR A 34 37.39 4.82 -6.99
CA TYR A 34 36.19 3.99 -6.90
C TYR A 34 35.06 4.69 -6.14
N LEU A 35 35.39 5.32 -5.00
CA LEU A 35 34.44 6.09 -4.21
C LEU A 35 33.92 7.31 -4.97
N LYS A 36 34.76 7.98 -5.74
CA LYS A 36 34.36 9.14 -6.54
C LYS A 36 33.37 8.76 -7.63
N ILE A 37 33.57 7.62 -8.30
CA ILE A 37 32.63 7.07 -9.27
C ILE A 37 31.31 6.69 -8.59
N PHE A 38 31.38 6.00 -7.45
CA PHE A 38 30.19 5.62 -6.68
C PHE A 38 29.37 6.84 -6.24
N CYS A 39 30.03 7.89 -5.74
CA CYS A 39 29.35 9.13 -5.38
C CYS A 39 28.73 9.83 -6.58
N GLY A 40 29.40 9.82 -7.74
CA GLY A 40 28.84 10.32 -8.99
C GLY A 40 27.58 9.53 -9.40
N PHE A 41 27.61 8.21 -9.25
CA PHE A 41 26.46 7.35 -9.50
C PHE A 41 25.31 7.66 -8.53
N LEU A 42 25.58 7.81 -7.24
CA LEU A 42 24.58 8.24 -6.25
C LEU A 42 23.99 9.63 -6.58
N MET A 43 24.79 10.55 -7.09
CA MET A 43 24.34 11.86 -7.57
C MET A 43 23.34 11.72 -8.72
N ILE A 44 23.68 10.90 -9.72
CA ILE A 44 22.81 10.62 -10.88
C ILE A 44 21.51 9.94 -10.42
N LEU A 45 21.59 8.96 -9.52
CA LEU A 45 20.41 8.30 -8.94
C LEU A 45 19.50 9.28 -8.20
N THR A 46 20.08 10.20 -7.43
CA THR A 46 19.33 11.23 -6.70
C THR A 46 18.68 12.24 -7.66
N LEU A 47 19.35 12.54 -8.78
CA LEU A 47 18.82 13.38 -9.85
C LEU A 47 17.68 12.72 -10.64
N PHE A 48 17.62 11.40 -10.70
CA PHE A 48 16.58 10.70 -11.45
C PHE A 48 15.18 10.91 -10.87
N GLN A 49 15.03 11.02 -9.54
CA GLN A 49 13.73 11.21 -8.89
C GLN A 49 12.94 12.44 -9.40
N PRO A 50 13.46 13.68 -9.36
CA PRO A 50 12.73 14.83 -9.89
C PRO A 50 12.62 14.80 -11.41
N VAL A 51 13.56 14.16 -12.12
CA VAL A 51 13.50 14.03 -13.58
C VAL A 51 12.32 13.15 -13.97
N LEU A 52 12.06 12.07 -13.23
CA LEU A 52 10.87 11.23 -13.37
C LEU A 52 9.58 12.01 -13.04
N LYS A 53 9.58 12.84 -11.98
CA LYS A 53 8.45 13.73 -11.63
C LYS A 53 8.16 14.77 -12.71
N LEU A 54 9.20 15.42 -13.24
CA LEU A 54 9.08 16.51 -14.20
C LEU A 54 8.70 16.01 -15.60
N SER A 55 9.06 14.78 -15.95
CA SER A 55 8.73 14.17 -17.24
C SER A 55 7.31 13.60 -17.30
N GLY A 56 6.56 13.60 -16.19
CA GLY A 56 5.22 12.99 -16.11
C GLY A 56 5.23 11.46 -16.20
N LEU A 57 6.40 10.84 -16.35
CA LEU A 57 6.57 9.39 -16.36
C LEU A 57 6.23 8.75 -15.01
N GLU A 58 6.39 9.48 -13.90
CA GLU A 58 6.00 9.00 -12.57
C GLU A 58 4.52 8.65 -12.50
N ASP A 59 3.65 9.50 -13.07
CA ASP A 59 2.20 9.29 -13.03
C ASP A 59 1.78 8.08 -13.86
N GLU A 60 2.35 7.92 -15.07
CA GLU A 60 2.11 6.75 -15.93
C GLU A 60 2.60 5.47 -15.25
N ILE A 61 3.82 5.47 -14.69
CA ILE A 61 4.38 4.31 -13.99
C ILE A 61 3.52 3.97 -12.75
N GLU A 62 3.08 4.97 -11.99
CA GLU A 62 2.22 4.76 -10.82
C GLU A 62 0.87 4.16 -11.21
N ILE A 63 0.25 4.64 -12.29
CA ILE A 63 -1.02 4.09 -12.81
C ILE A 63 -0.84 2.63 -13.23
N GLN A 64 0.20 2.31 -14.00
CA GLN A 64 0.46 0.95 -14.46
C GLN A 64 0.81 0.01 -13.29
N LEU A 65 1.59 0.47 -12.30
CA LEU A 65 1.91 -0.31 -11.09
C LEU A 65 0.68 -0.55 -10.24
N LYS A 66 -0.14 0.48 -9.99
CA LYS A 66 -1.40 0.34 -9.24
C LYS A 66 -2.35 -0.60 -9.96
N LYS A 67 -2.47 -0.49 -11.28
CA LYS A 67 -3.27 -1.40 -12.10
C LYS A 67 -2.79 -2.85 -11.97
N ASN A 68 -1.49 -3.11 -12.14
CA ASN A 68 -0.94 -4.46 -12.01
C ASN A 68 -1.06 -5.04 -10.59
N MET A 69 -0.83 -4.22 -9.55
CA MET A 69 -1.02 -4.67 -8.16
C MET A 69 -2.49 -4.92 -7.83
N PHE A 70 -3.39 -4.08 -8.34
CA PHE A 70 -4.82 -4.26 -8.16
C PHE A 70 -5.32 -5.49 -8.91
N GLU A 71 -4.95 -5.67 -10.17
CA GLU A 71 -5.28 -6.88 -10.95
C GLU A 71 -4.73 -8.16 -10.30
N GLY A 72 -3.51 -8.11 -9.74
CA GLY A 72 -2.93 -9.23 -8.99
C GLY A 72 -3.69 -9.57 -7.70
N ASN A 73 -4.20 -8.56 -6.98
CA ASN A 73 -4.94 -8.74 -5.73
C ASN A 73 -6.46 -8.91 -5.91
N GLN A 74 -7.01 -8.59 -7.09
CA GLN A 74 -8.45 -8.62 -7.36
C GLN A 74 -9.04 -10.02 -7.13
N TYR A 75 -8.37 -11.06 -7.61
CA TYR A 75 -8.84 -12.43 -7.44
C TYR A 75 -8.89 -12.86 -5.97
N GLU A 76 -7.85 -12.56 -5.19
CA GLU A 76 -7.78 -12.91 -3.77
C GLU A 76 -8.78 -12.10 -2.93
N ILE A 77 -8.98 -10.82 -3.25
CA ILE A 77 -9.98 -9.96 -2.60
C ILE A 77 -11.39 -10.46 -2.91
N GLN A 78 -11.68 -10.83 -4.15
CA GLN A 78 -12.99 -11.37 -4.54
C GLN A 78 -13.29 -12.70 -3.83
N GLN A 79 -12.33 -13.62 -3.74
CA GLN A 79 -12.52 -14.87 -2.99
C GLN A 79 -12.81 -14.60 -1.51
N ARG A 80 -12.05 -13.69 -0.89
CA ARG A 80 -12.27 -13.30 0.51
C ARG A 80 -13.65 -12.68 0.73
N LEU A 81 -14.16 -11.90 -0.22
CA LEU A 81 -15.50 -11.31 -0.13
C LEU A 81 -16.59 -12.39 -0.17
N ILE A 82 -16.48 -13.36 -1.08
CA ILE A 82 -17.41 -14.49 -1.17
C ILE A 82 -17.41 -15.31 0.13
N GLU A 83 -16.23 -15.61 0.68
CA GLU A 83 -16.11 -16.32 1.97
C GLU A 83 -16.75 -15.56 3.14
N ILE A 84 -16.65 -14.23 3.14
CA ILE A 84 -17.27 -13.38 4.17
C ILE A 84 -18.80 -13.39 4.02
N GLU A 85 -19.32 -13.32 2.79
CA GLU A 85 -20.75 -13.38 2.52
C GLU A 85 -21.35 -14.74 2.92
N GLU A 86 -20.66 -15.84 2.61
CA GLU A 86 -21.09 -17.19 3.02
C GLU A 86 -21.15 -17.34 4.54
N LYS A 87 -20.11 -16.87 5.26
CA LYS A 87 -20.11 -16.90 6.73
C LYS A 87 -21.22 -16.05 7.34
N GLN A 88 -21.46 -14.85 6.82
CA GLN A 88 -22.55 -14.00 7.30
C GLN A 88 -23.91 -14.66 7.07
N LYS A 89 -24.09 -15.34 5.94
CA LYS A 89 -25.33 -16.06 5.64
C LYS A 89 -25.53 -17.24 6.60
N GLU A 90 -24.49 -18.04 6.84
CA GLU A 90 -24.54 -19.15 7.80
C GLU A 90 -24.84 -18.65 9.22
N GLU A 91 -24.23 -17.55 9.65
CA GLU A 91 -24.53 -16.92 10.95
C GLU A 91 -25.99 -16.47 11.03
N TRP A 92 -26.53 -15.86 9.97
CA TRP A 92 -27.93 -15.43 9.92
C TRP A 92 -28.90 -16.61 9.97
N GLU A 93 -28.60 -17.69 9.23
CA GLU A 93 -29.39 -18.92 9.23
C GLU A 93 -29.36 -19.63 10.58
N ASN A 94 -28.19 -19.66 11.25
CA ASN A 94 -28.05 -20.24 12.58
C ASN A 94 -28.79 -19.43 13.64
N GLN A 95 -28.66 -18.10 13.62
CA GLN A 95 -29.44 -17.23 14.50
C GLN A 95 -30.94 -17.43 14.27
N TYR A 96 -31.39 -17.46 13.02
CA TYR A 96 -32.80 -17.67 12.69
C TYR A 96 -33.32 -19.03 13.18
N LYS A 97 -32.54 -20.10 13.05
CA LYS A 97 -32.88 -21.43 13.60
C LYS A 97 -32.95 -21.40 15.12
N GLU A 98 -32.00 -20.75 15.79
CA GLU A 98 -31.99 -20.61 17.25
C GLU A 98 -33.21 -19.80 17.76
N TYR A 99 -33.62 -18.76 17.04
CA TYR A 99 -34.86 -18.02 17.31
C TYR A 99 -36.12 -18.88 17.14
N LEU A 100 -36.14 -19.80 16.18
CA LEU A 100 -37.27 -20.72 15.96
C LEU A 100 -37.28 -21.88 16.97
N GLU A 101 -36.13 -22.39 17.38
CA GLU A 101 -36.01 -23.45 18.39
C GLU A 101 -36.25 -22.93 19.82
N GLY A 102 -35.94 -21.66 20.09
CA GLY A 102 -36.21 -20.98 21.35
C GLY A 102 -37.66 -20.48 21.52
N GLN A 103 -38.51 -20.63 20.49
CA GLN A 103 -39.92 -20.28 20.56
C GLN A 103 -40.71 -21.53 20.97
N PRO A 104 -41.21 -21.65 22.23
CA PRO A 104 -42.08 -22.75 22.59
C PRO A 104 -43.34 -22.68 21.73
N ASP A 105 -43.72 -23.84 21.20
CA ASP A 105 -44.91 -24.06 20.38
C ASP A 105 -46.13 -23.37 21.00
N GLY A 106 -46.49 -22.24 20.40
CA GLY A 106 -47.60 -21.39 20.79
C GLY A 106 -48.88 -21.77 20.06
N THR A 107 -49.17 -23.05 19.86
CA THR A 107 -50.54 -23.50 19.62
C THR A 107 -51.29 -23.55 20.94
N ASP A 108 -51.69 -22.39 21.46
CA ASP A 108 -53.00 -22.32 22.08
C ASP A 108 -53.60 -20.92 21.99
N ASN A 109 -54.91 -20.94 21.74
CA ASN A 109 -55.87 -19.88 21.94
C ASN A 109 -56.05 -18.81 20.85
N LYS A 110 -56.96 -19.13 19.91
CA LYS A 110 -58.05 -18.22 19.54
C LYS A 110 -59.37 -18.99 19.44
N ASN A 111 -59.97 -19.28 20.59
CA ASN A 111 -61.42 -19.30 20.70
C ASN A 111 -61.82 -18.04 21.47
N GLU A 112 -62.37 -17.06 20.76
CA GLU A 112 -63.55 -16.28 21.15
C GLU A 112 -63.63 -14.97 20.33
N ARG A 113 -64.86 -14.68 19.87
CA ARG A 113 -65.33 -13.70 18.88
C ARG A 113 -65.48 -14.35 17.49
N ASP A 114 -66.67 -14.72 17.03
CA ASP A 114 -67.96 -14.03 17.10
C ASP A 114 -69.17 -15.00 17.05
N ASP A 115 -70.25 -14.58 17.73
CA ASP A 115 -71.69 -14.92 17.59
C ASP A 115 -72.25 -16.34 17.87
#